data_AF-A0A2A5C1T2-F1
#
_entry.id   AF-A0A2A5C1T2-F1
#
_cell.length_a   1.000
_cell.length_b   1.000
_cell.length_c   1.000
_cell.angle_alpha   90.00
_cell.angle_beta   90.00
_cell.angle_gamma   90.00
#
_symmetry.space_group_name_H-M   'P 1'
#
loop_
_entity.id
_entity.type
_entity.pdbx_description
1 polymer ?
#
loop_
_entity_poly.entity_id
_entity_poly.type
_entity_poly.pdbx_seq_one_letter_code
_entity_poly.pdbx_strand_id
1 'polypeptide(L)'
;MVALTRQWEGFCDAISMPELKVDPRFNDPAIRIENRFELAKIIEQWMSEQASDDAVQKILEDARIPVAPILEVEEDMAHPHLIRRETVRTI
;
A
#
# COMPACT_ATOMS: atom_id res chain seq x y z
N MET A 1 6.65 5.72 1.25
CA MET A 1 7.64 4.68 0.91
C MET A 1 7.46 4.37 -0.57
N VAL A 2 8.51 4.48 -1.42
CA VAL A 2 8.38 4.15 -2.86
C VAL A 2 8.62 2.65 -3.01
N ALA A 3 7.70 1.94 -3.68
CA ALA A 3 7.74 0.49 -3.82
C ALA A 3 9.09 -0.02 -4.37
N LEU A 4 9.66 -1.05 -3.73
CA LEU A 4 10.90 -1.69 -4.18
C LEU A 4 10.73 -2.20 -5.62
N THR A 5 11.79 -2.15 -6.43
CA THR A 5 11.76 -2.50 -7.87
C THR A 5 11.08 -3.84 -8.15
N ARG A 6 11.28 -4.83 -7.28
CA ARG A 6 10.69 -6.17 -7.41
C ARG A 6 9.18 -6.22 -7.16
N GLN A 7 8.64 -5.28 -6.37
CA GLN A 7 7.21 -5.21 -6.04
C GLN A 7 6.43 -4.36 -7.05
N TRP A 8 7.13 -3.54 -7.84
CA TRP A 8 6.51 -2.61 -8.79
C TRP A 8 5.60 -3.29 -9.81
N GLU A 9 6.10 -4.35 -10.46
CA GLU A 9 5.32 -5.03 -11.48
C GLU A 9 4.04 -5.65 -10.92
N GLY A 10 4.15 -6.34 -9.78
CA GLY A 10 2.99 -6.93 -9.09
C GLY A 10 2.03 -5.88 -8.57
N PHE A 11 2.53 -4.72 -8.14
CA PHE A 11 1.70 -3.60 -7.74
C PHE A 11 0.89 -3.05 -8.92
N CYS A 12 1.53 -2.78 -10.07
CA CYS A 12 0.85 -2.32 -11.28
C CYS A 12 -0.23 -3.31 -11.75
N ASP A 13 0.02 -4.62 -11.64
CA ASP A 13 -0.98 -5.64 -11.94
C ASP A 13 -2.14 -5.64 -10.92
N ALA A 14 -1.83 -5.48 -9.64
CA ALA A 14 -2.83 -5.46 -8.57
C ALA A 14 -3.81 -4.29 -8.68
N ILE A 15 -3.31 -3.10 -9.04
CA ILE A 15 -4.14 -1.92 -9.28
C ILE A 15 -4.78 -1.91 -10.67
N SER A 16 -4.59 -2.98 -11.46
CA SER A 16 -5.08 -3.10 -12.84
C SER A 16 -4.61 -1.99 -13.78
N MET A 17 -3.42 -1.44 -13.55
CA MET A 17 -2.78 -0.39 -14.37
C MET A 17 -1.41 -0.86 -14.89
N PRO A 18 -1.37 -1.87 -15.79
CA PRO A 18 -0.12 -2.39 -16.34
C PRO A 18 0.67 -1.35 -17.16
N GLU A 19 0.01 -0.30 -17.65
CA GLU A 19 0.62 0.81 -18.40
C GLU A 19 1.67 1.58 -17.60
N LEU A 20 1.56 1.60 -16.26
CA LEU A 20 2.53 2.26 -15.38
C LEU A 20 3.90 1.57 -15.41
N LYS A 21 3.97 0.31 -15.87
CA LYS A 21 5.25 -0.41 -16.04
C LYS A 21 6.09 0.17 -17.17
N VAL A 22 5.43 0.65 -18.24
CA VAL A 22 6.07 1.16 -19.46
C VAL A 22 6.13 2.68 -19.51
N ASP A 23 5.38 3.38 -18.64
CA ASP A 23 5.40 4.83 -18.57
C ASP A 23 6.83 5.34 -18.28
N PRO A 24 7.40 6.22 -19.13
CA PRO A 24 8.73 6.79 -18.92
C PRO A 24 8.92 7.48 -17.57
N ARG A 25 7.83 7.93 -16.94
CA ARG A 25 7.82 8.58 -15.63
C ARG A 25 7.93 7.61 -14.47
N PHE A 26 7.67 6.32 -14.70
CA PHE A 26 7.62 5.31 -13.64
C PHE A 26 8.38 4.00 -13.94
N ASN A 27 8.96 3.87 -15.14
CA ASN A 27 9.69 2.65 -15.54
C ASN A 27 11.00 2.43 -14.76
N ASP A 28 11.64 3.50 -14.29
CA ASP A 28 12.91 3.44 -13.57
C ASP A 28 12.72 3.77 -12.08
N PRO A 29 13.37 3.05 -11.14
CA PRO A 29 13.28 3.34 -9.71
C PRO A 29 13.70 4.77 -9.33
N ALA A 30 14.72 5.34 -9.95
CA ALA A 30 15.17 6.71 -9.67
C ALA A 30 14.14 7.73 -10.16
N ILE A 31 13.62 7.53 -11.37
CA ILE A 31 12.60 8.41 -11.96
C ILE A 31 11.29 8.32 -11.14
N ARG A 32 10.94 7.15 -10.60
CA ARG A 32 9.80 7.00 -9.68
C ARG A 32 9.93 7.81 -8.39
N ILE A 33 11.15 7.97 -7.87
CA ILE A 33 11.40 8.77 -6.65
C ILE A 33 11.20 10.27 -6.97
N GLU A 34 11.66 10.70 -8.13
CA GLU A 34 11.46 12.07 -8.62
C GLU A 34 9.97 12.37 -8.84
N ASN A 35 9.25 11.45 -9.47
CA ASN A 35 7.82 11.56 -9.77
C ASN A 35 6.89 11.01 -8.67
N ARG A 36 7.40 10.83 -7.44
CA ARG A 36 6.67 10.17 -6.34
C ARG A 36 5.33 10.83 -6.00
N PHE A 37 5.22 12.15 -6.17
CA PHE A 37 3.99 12.89 -5.86
C PHE A 37 2.93 12.69 -6.95
N GLU A 38 3.35 12.62 -8.20
CA GLU A 38 2.44 12.27 -9.31
C GLU A 38 1.98 10.82 -9.19
N LEU A 39 2.91 9.93 -8.84
CA LEU A 39 2.57 8.54 -8.55
C LEU A 39 1.60 8.43 -7.37
N ALA A 40 1.82 9.18 -6.28
CA ALA A 40 0.93 9.19 -5.13
C ALA A 40 -0.49 9.61 -5.51
N LYS A 41 -0.67 10.65 -6.34
CA LYS A 41 -1.99 11.07 -6.82
C LYS A 41 -2.73 9.97 -7.59
N ILE A 42 -2.02 9.25 -8.46
CA ILE A 42 -2.61 8.13 -9.22
C ILE A 42 -3.08 7.03 -8.27
N ILE A 43 -2.26 6.70 -7.27
CA ILE A 43 -2.58 5.67 -6.28
C ILE A 43 -3.74 6.14 -5.38
N GLU A 44 -3.74 7.39 -4.92
CA GLU A 44 -4.83 7.99 -4.14
C GLU A 44 -6.15 7.97 -4.90
N GLN A 45 -6.13 8.33 -6.18
CA GLN A 45 -7.30 8.25 -7.04
C GLN A 45 -7.80 6.82 -7.18
N TRP A 46 -6.92 5.87 -7.46
CA TRP A 46 -7.28 4.45 -7.53
C TRP A 46 -7.84 3.91 -6.21
N MET A 47 -7.28 4.30 -5.06
CA MET A 47 -7.78 3.92 -3.74
C MET A 47 -9.19 4.49 -3.51
N SER A 48 -9.45 5.73 -3.92
CA SER A 48 -10.77 6.36 -3.79
C SER A 48 -11.87 5.72 -4.65
N GLU A 49 -11.50 4.97 -5.69
CA GLU A 49 -12.44 4.23 -6.52
C GLU A 49 -12.83 2.87 -5.91
N GLN A 50 -12.13 2.42 -4.86
CA GLN A 50 -12.43 1.17 -4.17
C GLN A 50 -13.59 1.33 -3.18
N ALA A 51 -14.26 0.21 -2.89
CA ALA A 51 -15.43 0.20 -2.01
C ALA A 51 -15.11 0.50 -0.53
N SER A 52 -13.91 0.14 -0.07
CA SER A 52 -13.43 0.38 1.29
C SER A 52 -11.92 0.17 1.40
N ASP A 53 -11.33 0.68 2.48
CA ASP A 53 -9.90 0.47 2.80
C ASP A 53 -9.58 -1.03 2.99
N ASP A 54 -10.50 -1.81 3.54
CA ASP A 54 -10.38 -3.27 3.64
C ASP A 54 -10.27 -3.94 2.25
N ALA A 55 -11.01 -3.42 1.26
CA ALA A 55 -10.93 -3.95 -0.10
C ALA A 55 -9.57 -3.63 -0.74
N VAL A 56 -9.05 -2.42 -0.53
CA VAL A 56 -7.69 -2.01 -0.94
C VAL A 56 -6.66 -2.92 -0.27
N GLN A 57 -6.76 -3.12 1.04
CA GLN A 57 -5.84 -3.97 1.80
C GLN A 57 -5.83 -5.38 1.24
N LYS A 58 -7.01 -5.97 1.00
CA LYS A 58 -7.13 -7.33 0.47
C LYS A 58 -6.50 -7.49 -0.92
N ILE A 59 -6.74 -6.55 -1.83
CA ILE A 59 -6.15 -6.58 -3.18
C ILE A 59 -4.62 -6.57 -3.11
N LEU A 60 -4.06 -5.73 -2.24
CA LEU A 60 -2.61 -5.59 -2.09
C LEU A 60 -1.99 -6.80 -1.35
N GLU A 61 -2.66 -7.33 -0.33
CA GLU A 61 -2.26 -8.55 0.37
C GLU A 61 -2.22 -9.77 -0.56
N ASP A 62 -3.25 -9.95 -1.39
CA ASP A 62 -3.33 -11.03 -2.38
C ASP A 62 -2.19 -10.93 -3.41
N ALA A 63 -1.79 -9.69 -3.76
CA ALA A 63 -0.63 -9.40 -4.61
C ALA A 63 0.72 -9.50 -3.88
N ARG A 64 0.74 -9.88 -2.60
CA ARG A 64 1.93 -9.91 -1.72
C ARG A 64 2.65 -8.57 -1.63
N ILE A 65 1.92 -7.47 -1.75
CA ILE A 65 2.41 -6.12 -1.54
C ILE A 65 2.21 -5.77 -0.06
N PRO A 66 3.27 -5.33 0.66
CA PRO A 66 3.13 -4.91 2.04
C PRO A 66 2.18 -3.71 2.14
N VAL A 67 1.06 -3.91 2.83
CA VAL A 67 0.06 -2.90 3.14
C VAL A 67 -0.31 -3.05 4.61
N ALA A 68 -0.61 -1.94 5.26
CA ALA A 68 -1.13 -1.93 6.62
C ALA A 68 -2.13 -0.77 6.76
N PRO A 69 -3.23 -0.98 7.49
CA PRO A 69 -4.16 0.09 7.78
C PRO A 69 -3.54 1.12 8.72
N ILE A 70 -4.02 2.36 8.65
CA ILE A 70 -3.73 3.38 9.66
C ILE A 70 -4.81 3.22 10.74
N LEU A 71 -4.41 2.65 11.88
CA LEU A 71 -5.32 2.38 12.99
C LEU A 71 -5.40 3.59 13.94
N GLU A 72 -6.59 3.84 14.49
CA GLU A 72 -6.74 4.74 15.63
C GLU A 72 -6.18 4.11 16.91
N VAL A 73 -5.93 4.93 17.94
CA VAL A 73 -5.29 4.46 19.20
C VAL A 73 -6.08 3.32 19.85
N GLU A 74 -7.41 3.39 19.83
CA GLU A 74 -8.26 2.35 20.40
C GLU A 74 -8.16 1.03 19.62
N GLU A 75 -8.09 1.10 18.29
CA GLU A 75 -7.95 -0.04 17.40
C GLU A 75 -6.56 -0.68 17.49
N ASP A 76 -5.52 0.15 17.64
CA ASP A 76 -4.15 -0.31 17.86
C ASP A 76 -4.04 -1.05 19.21
N MET A 77 -4.66 -0.52 20.27
CA MET A 77 -4.71 -1.20 21.57
C MET A 77 -5.42 -2.56 21.50
N ALA A 78 -6.40 -2.70 20.61
CA ALA A 78 -7.11 -3.96 20.36
C ALA A 78 -6.41 -4.86 19.32
N HIS A 79 -5.31 -4.41 18.70
CA HIS A 79 -4.72 -5.11 17.57
C HIS A 79 -4.16 -6.48 18.00
N PRO A 80 -4.52 -7.59 17.29
CA PRO A 80 -4.14 -8.94 17.69
C PRO A 80 -2.63 -9.14 17.84
N HIS A 81 -1.82 -8.42 17.06
CA HIS A 81 -0.37 -8.49 17.14
C HIS A 81 0.18 -7.93 18.47
N LEU A 82 -0.40 -6.84 18.97
CA LEU A 82 0.06 -6.15 20.18
C LEU A 82 -0.40 -6.87 21.45
N ILE A 83 -1.62 -7.43 21.42
CA ILE A 83 -2.13 -8.30 22.49
C ILE A 83 -1.26 -9.57 22.59
N ARG A 84 -0.99 -10.24 21.46
CA ARG A 84 -0.20 -11.49 21.45
C ARG A 84 1.26 -11.30 21.91
N ARG A 85 1.81 -10.09 21.74
CA ARG A 85 3.15 -9.73 22.23
C ARG A 85 3.17 -9.23 23.68
N GLU A 86 2.02 -9.20 24.36
CA GLU A 86 1.86 -8.60 25.69
C GLU A 86 2.31 -7.13 25.75
N THR A 87 2.20 -6.40 24.64
CA THR A 87 2.54 -4.97 24.62
C THR A 87 1.45 -4.15 25.34
N VAL A 88 0.19 -4.56 25.22
CA VAL A 88 -0.96 -3.95 25.90
C VAL A 88 -1.32 -4.81 27.12
N ARG A 89 -1.40 -4.19 28.30
CA ARG A 89 -1.71 -4.86 29.56
C ARG A 89 -2.61 -3.96 30.40
N THR A 90 -3.58 -4.53 31.09
CA THR A 90 -4.35 -3.85 32.12
C THR A 90 -3.67 -4.08 33.46
N ILE A 91 -3.39 -3.01 34.19
CA ILE A 91 -2.79 -3.00 35.55
C ILE A 91 -3.82 -2.59 36.59
#